data_AF-A0A4R8GZM0-F1
#
_entry.id   AF-A0A4R8GZM0-F1
#
_cell.length_a   1.000
_cell.length_b   1.000
_cell.length_c   1.000
_cell.angle_alpha   90.00
_cell.angle_beta   90.00
_cell.angle_gamma   90.00
#
_symmetry.space_group_name_H-M   'P 1'
#
loop_
_entity.id
_entity.type
_entity.pdbx_description
1 polymer ?
#
loop_
_entity_poly.entity_id
_entity_poly.type
_entity_poly.pdbx_seq_one_letter_code
_entity_poly.pdbx_strand_id
1 'polypeptide(L)' 'MKEKEIEHLIKVAKNLKAKRDKDQITAFEEAELKEIYKLLLVGENIIEDK' A
#
# COMPACT_ATOMS: atom_id res chain seq x y z
N MET A 1 -6.88 -7.15 9.40
CA MET A 1 -5.54 -6.65 9.77
C MET A 1 -5.66 -5.79 11.01
N LYS A 2 -4.61 -5.70 11.84
CA LYS A 2 -4.60 -4.77 12.96
C LYS A 2 -4.36 -3.34 12.44
N GLU A 3 -4.94 -2.35 13.11
CA GLU A 3 -4.84 -0.93 12.73
C GLU A 3 -3.39 -0.46 12.53
N LYS A 4 -2.47 -0.88 13.40
CA LYS A 4 -1.03 -0.58 13.30
C LYS A 4 -0.37 -1.13 12.03
N GLU A 5 -0.85 -2.26 11.51
CA GLU A 5 -0.33 -2.85 10.27
C GLU A 5 -0.81 -2.05 9.05
N ILE A 6 -2.05 -1.57 9.09
CA ILE A 6 -2.62 -0.69 8.06
C ILE A 6 -1.84 0.64 8.03
N GLU A 7 -1.60 1.26 9.20
CA GLU A 7 -0.80 2.49 9.29
C GLU A 7 0.61 2.32 8.72
N HIS A 8 1.25 1.19 9.02
CA HIS A 8 2.57 0.87 8.48
C HIS A 8 2.55 0.75 6.96
N LEU A 9 1.59 0.01 6.39
CA LEU A 9 1.43 -0.13 4.95
C LEU A 9 1.14 1.19 4.25
N ILE A 10 0.30 2.05 4.85
CA ILE A 10 0.05 3.40 4.34
C ILE A 10 1.35 4.22 4.31
N LYS A 11 2.18 4.13 5.36
CA LYS A 11 3.46 4.85 5.44
C LYS A 11 4.43 4.36 4.35
N VAL A 12 4.53 3.04 4.15
CA VAL A 12 5.36 2.46 3.09
C VAL A 12 4.85 2.88 1.71
N ALA A 13 3.54 2.76 1.45
CA ALA A 13 2.94 3.16 0.19
C ALA A 13 3.18 4.63 -0.14
N LYS A 14 3.11 5.54 0.85
CA LYS A 14 3.41 6.98 0.67
C LYS A 14 4.85 7.19 0.21
N ASN A 15 5.81 6.48 0.82
CA ASN A 15 7.23 6.59 0.44
C ASN A 15 7.48 6.07 -0.97
N LEU A 16 6.93 4.89 -1.31
CA LEU A 16 7.06 4.30 -2.64
C LEU A 16 6.40 5.18 -3.71
N LYS A 17 5.20 5.72 -3.42
CA LYS A 17 4.54 6.68 -4.30
C LYS A 17 5.41 7.92 -4.53
N ALA A 18 6.02 8.47 -3.49
CA ALA A 18 6.92 9.62 -3.63
C ALA A 18 8.17 9.32 -4.48
N LYS A 19 8.68 8.08 -4.46
CA LYS A 19 9.75 7.63 -5.38
C LYS A 19 9.23 7.53 -6.81
N ARG A 20 8.04 6.96 -7.02
CA ARG A 20 7.40 6.85 -8.35
C ARG A 20 7.13 8.21 -8.96
N ASP A 21 6.59 9.14 -8.19
CA ASP A 21 6.27 10.49 -8.65
C ASP A 21 7.54 11.31 -9.01
N LYS A 22 8.74 10.82 -8.63
CA LYS A 22 10.05 11.37 -9.01
C LYS A 22 10.78 10.53 -10.07
N ASP A 23 10.12 9.50 -10.64
CA ASP A 23 10.73 8.50 -11.54
C ASP A 23 11.97 7.79 -10.95
N GLN A 24 12.04 7.68 -9.63
CA GLN A 24 13.14 7.04 -8.88
C GLN A 24 12.75 5.65 -8.34
N ILE A 25 11.60 5.12 -8.76
CA ILE A 25 11.12 3.82 -8.31
C ILE A 25 11.73 2.70 -9.14
N THR A 26 12.07 1.60 -8.49
CA THR A 26 12.48 0.37 -9.18
C THR A 26 11.28 -0.48 -9.57
N ALA A 27 11.44 -1.39 -10.55
CA ALA A 27 10.37 -2.32 -10.94
C ALA A 27 9.90 -3.21 -9.77
N PHE A 28 10.81 -3.54 -8.84
CA PHE A 28 10.50 -4.29 -7.63
C PHE A 28 9.61 -3.46 -6.68
N GLU A 29 10.03 -2.24 -6.37
CA GLU A 29 9.26 -1.32 -5.51
C GLU A 29 7.88 -0.98 -6.10
N GLU A 30 7.78 -0.92 -7.43
CA GLU A 30 6.50 -0.71 -8.10
C GLU A 30 5.57 -1.93 -7.97
N ALA A 31 6.12 -3.15 -8.02
CA ALA A 31 5.36 -4.36 -7.73
C ALA A 31 4.90 -4.38 -6.26
N GLU A 32 5.78 -4.02 -5.31
CA GLU A 32 5.42 -3.90 -3.89
C GLU A 32 4.30 -2.88 -3.68
N LEU A 33 4.38 -1.70 -4.31
CA LEU A 33 3.33 -0.67 -4.20
C LEU A 33 1.97 -1.19 -4.70
N LYS A 34 1.95 -1.96 -5.79
CA LYS A 34 0.73 -2.59 -6.30
C LYS A 34 0.15 -3.61 -5.33
N GLU A 35 0.98 -4.45 -4.72
CA GLU A 35 0.53 -5.42 -3.71
C GLU A 35 -0.01 -4.73 -2.46
N ILE A 36 0.64 -3.66 -1.98
CA ILE A 36 0.16 -2.88 -0.85
C ILE A 36 -1.23 -2.29 -1.13
N TYR A 37 -1.46 -1.75 -2.33
CA TYR A 37 -2.79 -1.25 -2.70
C TYR A 37 -3.85 -2.34 -2.74
N LYS A 38 -3.53 -3.55 -3.23
CA LYS A 38 -4.46 -4.69 -3.17
C LYS A 38 -4.81 -5.04 -1.73
N LEU A 39 -3.82 -5.12 -0.83
CA LEU A 39 -4.04 -5.43 0.57
C LEU A 39 -4.92 -4.39 1.27
N LEU A 40 -4.73 -3.10 0.96
CA LEU A 40 -5.54 -2.03 1.53
C LEU A 40 -6.98 -2.05 1.02
N LEU A 41 -7.20 -2.27 -0.29
CA LEU A 41 -8.55 -2.37 -0.89
C LEU A 41 -9.32 -3.61 -0.39
N VAL A 42 -8.65 -4.75 -0.26
CA VAL A 42 -9.26 -5.96 0.33
C VAL A 42 -9.55 -5.75 1.81
N GLY A 43 -8.72 -4.98 2.51
CA GLY A 43 -8.96 -4.56 3.89
C GLY A 43 -10.25 -3.76 4.05
N GLU A 44 -10.58 -2.87 3.10
CA GLU A 44 -11.83 -2.10 3.09
C GLU A 44 -13.05 -2.98 2.81
N ASN A 45 -12.97 -3.92 1.86
CA ASN A 45 -14.07 -4.85 1.55
C ASN A 45 -14.40 -5.86 2.67
N ILE A 46 -13.48 -6.13 3.59
CA ILE A 46 -13.75 -7.00 4.77
C ILE A 46 -14.58 -6.24 5.84
N ILE A 47 -14.65 -4.91 5.76
CA ILE A 47 -15.37 -4.09 6.75
C ILE A 47 -16.86 -3.92 6.39
N GLU A 48 -17.24 -4.06 5.12
CA GLU A 48 -18.63 -3.91 4.66
C GLU A 48 -19.54 -5.15 4.85
N ASP A 49 -18.98 -6.31 5.22
CA ASP A 49 -19.76 -7.55 5.48
C ASP A 49 -20.14 -7.69 6.98
N LYS A 50 -20.75 -6.63 7.56
CA LYS A 50 -21.33 -6.64 8.91
C LYS A 50 -22.70 -5.98 8.99
#